data_AF-A0A6B9FK51-F1
#
_entry.id   AF-A0A6B9FK51-F1
#
_cell.length_a   1.000
_cell.length_b   1.000
_cell.length_c   1.000
_cell.angle_alpha   90.00
_cell.angle_beta   90.00
_cell.angle_gamma   90.00
#
_symmetry.space_group_name_H-M   'P 1'
#
loop_
_entity.id
_entity.type
_entity.pdbx_description
1 polymer ?
#
loop_
_entity_poly.entity_id
_entity_poly.type
_entity_poly.pdbx_seq_one_letter_code
_entity_poly.pdbx_strand_id
1 'polypeptide(L)'
;MFKLPRPAALAAVLPLAGCMPAAVPVGLVLPSEPGVPVPPPRYAKVTGGVKDFRVVEPKDWRELNRQVAPRSGSGGMEGMPGMDGMPGMGGKRDSGGR
;
A
#
# COMPACT_ATOMS: atom_id res chain seq x y z
N MET A 1 -9.41 40.45 -54.14
CA MET A 1 -8.18 39.79 -53.62
C MET A 1 -8.08 40.08 -52.14
N PHE A 2 -8.48 39.14 -51.27
CA PHE A 2 -8.35 39.29 -49.82
C PHE A 2 -6.88 39.14 -49.43
N LYS A 3 -6.24 40.23 -49.02
CA LYS A 3 -4.92 40.20 -48.38
C LYS A 3 -5.15 39.98 -46.88
N LEU A 4 -5.01 38.74 -46.41
CA LEU A 4 -5.02 38.49 -44.97
C LEU A 4 -3.81 39.19 -44.33
N PRO A 5 -3.99 39.98 -43.26
CA PRO A 5 -2.88 40.53 -42.52
C PRO A 5 -2.11 39.37 -41.86
N ARG A 6 -0.77 39.39 -41.98
CA ARG A 6 0.16 38.39 -41.40
C ARG A 6 -0.19 37.90 -39.97
N PRO A 7 -0.65 38.75 -39.02
CA PRO A 7 -1.05 38.28 -37.70
C PRO A 7 -2.31 37.40 -37.69
N ALA A 8 -3.27 37.62 -38.60
CA ALA A 8 -4.49 36.80 -38.69
C ALA A 8 -4.20 35.38 -39.23
N ALA A 9 -3.19 35.24 -40.09
CA ALA A 9 -2.73 33.93 -40.55
C ALA A 9 -2.04 33.13 -39.43
N LEU A 10 -1.30 33.79 -38.53
CA LEU A 10 -0.65 33.14 -37.38
C LEU A 10 -1.67 32.63 -36.34
N ALA A 11 -2.73 33.41 -36.07
CA ALA A 11 -3.78 33.02 -35.13
C ALA A 11 -4.58 31.79 -35.60
N ALA A 12 -4.72 31.59 -36.92
CA ALA A 12 -5.41 30.45 -37.48
C ALA A 12 -4.62 29.13 -37.38
N VAL A 13 -3.29 29.16 -37.26
CA VAL A 13 -2.43 27.95 -37.29
C VAL A 13 -2.21 27.35 -35.89
N LEU A 14 -2.24 28.17 -34.83
CA LEU A 14 -2.07 27.72 -33.44
C LEU A 14 -3.04 26.60 -33.00
N PRO A 15 -4.36 26.66 -33.28
CA PRO A 15 -5.26 25.58 -32.88
C PRO A 15 -5.04 24.26 -33.65
N LEU A 16 -4.52 24.31 -34.89
CA LEU A 16 -4.19 23.09 -35.66
C LEU A 16 -2.98 22.34 -35.10
N ALA A 17 -2.07 23.02 -34.39
CA ALA A 17 -0.91 22.38 -33.77
C ALA A 17 -1.31 21.40 -32.63
N GLY A 18 -2.49 21.60 -32.01
CA GLY A 18 -3.01 20.70 -30.98
C GLY A 18 -3.58 19.38 -31.51
N CYS A 19 -3.82 19.26 -32.82
CA CYS A 19 -4.35 18.05 -33.44
C CYS A 19 -3.26 17.08 -33.93
N MET A 20 -1.99 17.46 -33.83
CA MET A 20 -0.87 16.59 -34.20
C MET A 20 -0.41 15.81 -32.98
N PRO A 21 -0.15 14.49 -33.10
CA PRO A 21 0.47 13.74 -32.03
C PRO A 21 1.80 14.39 -31.67
N ALA A 22 1.96 14.77 -30.40
CA ALA A 22 3.20 15.31 -29.90
C ALA A 22 4.32 14.27 -30.12
N ALA A 23 5.50 14.73 -30.53
CA ALA A 23 6.66 13.86 -30.60
C ALA A 23 6.91 13.22 -29.23
N VAL A 24 7.02 11.89 -29.19
CA VAL A 24 7.33 11.18 -27.95
C VAL A 24 8.77 11.52 -27.55
N PRO A 25 9.01 11.93 -26.30
CA PRO A 25 10.37 12.18 -25.81
C PRO A 25 11.28 10.97 -26.06
N VAL A 26 12.46 11.21 -26.64
CA VAL A 26 13.41 10.15 -27.02
C VAL A 26 13.77 9.20 -25.87
N GLY A 27 13.83 9.71 -24.64
CA GLY A 27 14.07 8.91 -23.43
C GLY A 27 12.94 7.92 -23.06
N LEU A 28 11.77 8.01 -23.70
CA LEU A 28 10.68 7.05 -23.55
C LEU A 28 10.64 5.99 -24.66
N VAL A 29 11.39 6.19 -25.76
CA VAL A 29 11.36 5.33 -26.95
C VAL A 29 12.63 4.50 -27.09
N LEU A 30 13.73 4.96 -26.49
CA LEU A 30 15.04 4.33 -26.59
C LEU A 30 15.62 3.95 -25.21
N PRO A 31 15.06 2.95 -24.51
CA PRO A 31 15.56 2.52 -23.19
C PRO A 31 16.99 1.99 -23.23
N SER A 32 17.43 1.50 -24.39
CA SER A 32 18.73 0.89 -24.62
C SER A 32 19.83 1.87 -25.02
N GLU A 33 19.50 3.14 -25.30
CA GLU A 33 20.47 4.15 -25.74
C GLU A 33 21.12 4.86 -24.54
N PRO A 34 22.38 4.55 -24.20
CA PRO A 34 23.03 5.06 -22.98
C PRO A 34 23.39 6.55 -23.07
N GLY A 35 23.41 7.14 -24.27
CA GLY A 35 23.71 8.55 -24.50
C GLY A 35 22.52 9.49 -24.28
N VAL A 36 21.31 8.96 -24.06
CA VAL A 36 20.12 9.79 -23.84
C VAL A 36 20.04 10.19 -22.37
N PRO A 37 20.05 11.50 -22.05
CA PRO A 37 19.95 11.95 -20.67
C PRO A 37 18.57 11.61 -20.10
N VAL A 38 18.57 10.96 -18.94
CA VAL A 38 17.35 10.66 -18.16
C VAL A 38 17.32 11.50 -16.88
N PRO A 39 16.13 11.88 -16.37
CA PRO A 39 16.02 12.48 -15.06
C PRO A 39 16.65 11.57 -14.00
N PRO A 40 17.42 12.12 -13.04
CA PRO A 40 18.00 11.31 -11.98
C PRO A 40 16.89 10.71 -11.11
N PRO A 41 17.02 9.44 -10.67
CA PRO A 41 16.06 8.85 -9.74
C PRO A 41 16.01 9.67 -8.46
N ARG A 42 14.80 10.02 -8.02
CA ARG A 42 14.56 10.72 -6.76
C ARG A 42 14.03 9.74 -5.74
N TYR A 43 14.77 9.54 -4.66
CA TYR A 43 14.28 8.77 -3.52
C TYR A 43 13.28 9.61 -2.74
N ALA A 44 12.03 9.18 -2.72
CA ALA A 44 11.03 9.71 -1.80
C ALA A 44 11.06 8.89 -0.50
N LYS A 45 10.83 9.55 0.63
CA LYS A 45 10.56 8.86 1.89
C LYS A 45 9.26 8.07 1.73
N VAL A 46 9.34 6.75 1.93
CA VAL A 46 8.15 5.87 1.99
C VAL A 46 7.18 6.32 3.08
N THR A 47 7.70 6.96 4.14
CA THR A 47 6.92 7.52 5.23
C THR A 47 6.49 8.98 5.03
N GLY A 48 6.65 9.54 3.83
CA GLY A 48 6.22 10.90 3.53
C GLY A 48 4.71 11.06 3.75
N GLY A 49 4.32 11.92 4.69
CA GLY A 49 2.91 12.17 5.04
C GLY A 49 2.37 11.30 6.17
N VAL A 50 3.17 10.40 6.74
CA VAL A 50 2.79 9.59 7.90
C VAL A 50 3.27 10.29 9.19
N LYS A 51 2.49 10.18 10.27
CA LYS A 51 2.94 10.64 11.59
C LYS A 51 4.11 9.78 12.06
N ASP A 52 5.17 10.44 12.55
CA ASP A 52 6.28 9.74 13.20
C ASP A 52 5.86 9.25 14.58
N PHE A 53 5.94 7.93 14.80
CA PHE A 53 5.75 7.31 16.11
C PHE A 53 7.09 6.87 16.66
N ARG A 54 7.44 7.31 17.87
CA ARG A 54 8.62 6.81 18.57
C ARG A 54 8.28 5.50 19.27
N VAL A 55 9.16 4.52 19.14
CA VAL A 55 9.12 3.32 19.98
C VAL A 55 9.46 3.77 21.40
N VAL A 56 8.51 3.59 22.32
CA VAL A 56 8.71 3.92 23.74
C VAL A 56 9.29 2.72 24.46
N GLU A 57 8.52 1.66 24.63
CA GLU A 57 8.92 0.47 25.36
C GLU A 57 8.18 -0.77 24.79
N PRO A 58 8.84 -1.94 24.71
CA PRO A 58 8.17 -3.18 24.35
C PRO A 58 7.04 -3.49 25.33
N LYS A 59 5.83 -3.67 24.81
CA LYS A 59 4.70 -4.15 25.63
C LYS A 59 4.90 -5.63 25.97
N ASP A 60 4.36 -6.08 27.11
CA ASP A 60 4.33 -7.50 27.45
C ASP A 60 3.42 -8.27 26.47
N TRP A 61 4.05 -9.07 25.61
CA TRP A 61 3.36 -9.88 24.61
C TRP A 61 2.39 -10.89 25.22
N ARG A 62 2.66 -11.39 26.44
CA ARG A 62 1.77 -12.35 27.11
C ARG A 62 0.46 -11.69 27.51
N GLU A 63 0.54 -10.47 28.00
CA GLU A 63 -0.64 -9.67 28.34
C GLU A 63 -1.44 -9.30 27.09
N LEU A 64 -0.77 -8.88 26.01
CA LEU A 64 -1.43 -8.61 24.73
C LEU A 64 -2.17 -9.84 24.20
N ASN A 65 -1.55 -11.02 24.29
CA ASN A 65 -2.18 -12.26 23.85
C ASN A 65 -3.39 -12.64 24.72
N ARG A 66 -3.36 -12.39 26.03
CA ARG A 66 -4.54 -12.58 26.90
C ARG A 66 -5.72 -11.70 26.50
N GLN A 67 -5.47 -10.48 26.01
CA GLN A 67 -6.53 -9.55 25.60
C GLN A 67 -7.27 -9.99 24.32
N VAL A 68 -6.55 -10.63 23.39
CA VAL A 68 -7.13 -11.10 22.11
C VAL A 68 -7.49 -12.59 22.13
N ALA A 69 -7.03 -13.34 23.15
CA ALA A 69 -7.38 -14.74 23.30
C ALA A 69 -8.90 -14.87 23.52
N PRO A 70 -9.55 -15.88 22.90
CA PRO A 70 -10.91 -16.24 23.24
C PRO A 70 -11.02 -16.49 24.74
N ARG A 71 -12.01 -15.88 25.39
CA ARG A 71 -12.29 -16.16 26.79
C ARG A 71 -12.84 -17.57 26.88
N SER A 72 -12.45 -18.33 27.91
CA SER A 72 -13.11 -19.59 28.23
C SER A 72 -14.61 -19.32 28.39
N GLY A 73 -15.43 -19.86 27.49
CA GLY A 73 -16.87 -19.61 27.40
C GLY A 73 -17.33 -18.82 26.17
N SER A 74 -16.48 -17.95 25.59
CA SER A 74 -16.86 -17.15 24.40
C SER A 74 -16.87 -17.94 23.08
N GLY A 75 -16.47 -19.21 23.13
CA GLY A 75 -16.66 -20.18 22.06
C GLY A 75 -18.01 -20.86 22.19
N GLY A 76 -19.10 -20.17 21.85
CA GLY A 76 -20.38 -20.73 21.38
C GLY A 76 -21.05 -21.89 22.15
N MET A 77 -20.64 -22.21 23.37
CA MET A 77 -21.15 -23.35 24.16
C MET A 77 -21.62 -22.95 25.56
N GLU A 78 -21.64 -21.66 25.89
CA GLU A 78 -22.09 -21.10 27.18
C GLU A 78 -23.60 -21.24 27.45
N GLY A 79 -24.33 -21.96 26.58
CA GLY A 79 -25.78 -22.11 26.67
C GLY A 79 -26.32 -23.51 26.42
N MET A 80 -25.49 -24.57 26.43
CA MET A 80 -25.98 -25.95 26.32
C MET A 80 -26.17 -26.57 27.71
N PRO A 81 -27.41 -26.70 28.23
CA PRO A 81 -27.67 -27.37 29.49
C PRO A 81 -27.43 -28.89 29.31
N GLY A 82 -26.69 -29.51 30.22
CA GLY A 82 -26.60 -30.98 30.30
C GLY A 82 -25.23 -31.62 30.02
N MET A 83 -24.13 -30.85 29.96
CA MET A 83 -22.76 -31.41 29.86
C MET A 83 -21.98 -31.43 31.20
N ASP A 84 -22.65 -31.17 32.32
CA ASP A 84 -22.09 -31.37 33.67
C ASP A 84 -22.08 -32.87 34.03
N GLY A 85 -21.14 -33.63 33.48
CA GLY A 85 -21.04 -35.04 33.89
C GLY A 85 -20.28 -36.02 33.02
N MET A 86 -19.44 -35.61 32.07
CA MET A 86 -18.55 -36.58 31.38
C MET A 86 -17.16 -36.62 32.04
N PRO A 87 -16.83 -37.67 32.81
CA PRO A 87 -15.48 -37.87 33.32
C PRO A 87 -14.68 -38.60 32.23
N GLY A 88 -13.64 -37.97 31.68
CA GLY A 88 -12.72 -38.74 30.84
C GLY A 88 -11.76 -38.02 29.90
N MET A 89 -11.87 -36.70 29.66
CA MET A 89 -10.97 -36.03 28.72
C MET A 89 -10.40 -34.75 29.31
N GLY A 90 -9.14 -34.80 29.77
CA GLY A 90 -8.39 -33.57 30.07
C GLY A 90 -7.34 -33.64 31.17
N GLY A 91 -6.75 -34.80 31.46
CA GLY A 91 -5.63 -34.91 32.40
C GLY A 91 -4.33 -35.22 31.68
N LYS A 92 -3.34 -34.33 31.81
CA LYS A 92 -1.92 -34.44 31.39
C LYS A 92 -1.61 -34.35 29.89
N ARG A 93 -1.11 -33.17 29.50
CA ARG A 93 0.04 -33.11 28.58
C ARG A 93 1.28 -32.87 29.43
N ASP A 94 1.97 -33.97 29.74
CA ASP A 94 3.30 -33.94 30.34
C ASP A 94 4.21 -33.11 29.44
N SER A 95 4.59 -31.92 29.91
CA SER A 95 5.61 -31.09 29.26
C SER A 95 6.97 -31.54 29.80
N GLY A 96 7.41 -32.71 29.33
CA GLY A 96 8.79 -33.15 29.48
C GLY A 96 9.63 -32.58 28.34
N GLY A 97 10.65 -31.78 28.67
CA GLY A 97 11.64 -31.32 27.72
C GLY A 97 12.66 -30.42 28.40
N ARG A 98 13.88 -30.94 28.57
CA ARG A 98 15.06 -30.23 29.07
C ARG A 98 15.41 -29.02 28.23
#